data_AF-A0A7S3TQP7-F1
#
_entry.id   AF-A0A7S3TQP7-F1
#
_cell.length_a   1.000
_cell.length_b   1.000
_cell.length_c   1.000
_cell.angle_alpha   90.00
_cell.angle_beta   90.00
_cell.angle_gamma   90.00
#
_symmetry.space_group_name_H-M   'P 1'
#
loop_
_entity.id
_entity.type
_entity.pdbx_description
1 polymer ?
#
loop_
_entity_poly.entity_id
_entity_poly.type
_entity_poly.pdbx_seq_one_letter_code
_entity_poly.pdbx_strand_id
1 'polypeptide(L)'
;WEDAVEEALNTRLGLTQQVQSKYLAVDHSSHRVTEEFGYSRSFPGLKTTYCVNEVSVHVLSQPSGQWQFIGLPAGTDFTFARREALKGPDTEDVVITHWCWKFVDDLE
;
A
#
# COMPACT_ATOMS: atom_id res chain seq x y z
N TRP A 1 -11.15 8.51 -1.80
CA TRP A 1 -9.81 8.17 -1.29
C TRP A 1 -9.91 7.04 -0.27
N GLU A 2 -10.94 7.03 0.58
CA GLU A 2 -11.22 5.93 1.52
C GLU A 2 -11.28 4.56 0.83
N ASP A 3 -12.12 4.40 -0.19
CA ASP A 3 -12.18 3.15 -0.98
C ASP A 3 -10.83 2.76 -1.58
N ALA A 4 -10.04 3.76 -2.00
CA ALA A 4 -8.72 3.53 -2.60
C ALA A 4 -7.69 3.06 -1.57
N VAL A 5 -7.83 3.46 -0.29
CA VAL A 5 -6.99 2.96 0.81
C VAL A 5 -7.34 1.50 1.06
N GLU A 6 -8.63 1.17 1.15
CA GLU A 6 -9.09 -0.19 1.37
C GLU A 6 -8.64 -1.14 0.26
N GLU A 7 -8.79 -0.71 -0.99
CA GLU A 7 -8.32 -1.42 -2.16
C GLU A 7 -6.79 -1.56 -2.16
N ALA A 8 -6.04 -0.50 -1.82
CA ALA A 8 -4.59 -0.55 -1.76
C ALA A 8 -4.08 -1.53 -0.68
N LEU A 9 -4.67 -1.51 0.52
CA LEU A 9 -4.32 -2.44 1.59
C LEU A 9 -4.64 -3.90 1.19
N ASN A 10 -5.71 -4.12 0.44
CA ASN A 10 -6.05 -5.44 -0.07
C ASN A 10 -5.08 -5.91 -1.16
N THR A 11 -4.91 -5.12 -2.22
CA THR A 11 -4.14 -5.49 -3.41
C THR A 11 -2.63 -5.52 -3.15
N ARG A 12 -2.14 -4.61 -2.30
CA ARG A 12 -0.70 -4.42 -2.07
C ARG A 12 -0.16 -5.05 -0.80
N LEU A 13 -1.01 -5.40 0.17
CA LEU A 13 -0.59 -6.05 1.42
C LEU A 13 -1.36 -7.34 1.70
N GLY A 14 -2.35 -7.69 0.88
CA GLY A 14 -3.19 -8.88 1.09
C GLY A 14 -4.16 -8.75 2.27
N LEU A 15 -4.42 -7.53 2.77
CA LEU A 15 -5.31 -7.32 3.91
C LEU A 15 -6.77 -7.42 3.45
N THR A 16 -7.48 -8.45 3.87
CA THR A 16 -8.91 -8.58 3.58
C THR A 16 -9.71 -7.48 4.28
N GLN A 17 -10.85 -7.08 3.72
CA GLN A 17 -11.72 -6.06 4.32
C GLN A 17 -12.12 -6.40 5.78
N GLN A 18 -12.27 -7.69 6.09
CA GLN A 18 -12.55 -8.18 7.44
C GLN A 18 -11.38 -7.91 8.41
N VAL A 19 -10.14 -8.08 7.96
CA VAL A 19 -8.94 -7.77 8.75
C VAL A 19 -8.81 -6.25 8.92
N GLN A 20 -9.03 -5.49 7.85
CA GLN A 20 -8.95 -4.03 7.88
C GLN A 20 -9.96 -3.42 8.87
N SER A 21 -11.24 -3.76 8.74
CA SER A 21 -12.31 -3.22 9.60
C SER A 21 -12.17 -3.61 11.08
N LYS A 22 -11.56 -4.76 11.37
CA LYS A 22 -11.44 -5.27 12.73
C LYS A 22 -10.18 -4.80 13.45
N TYR A 23 -9.09 -4.57 12.71
CA TYR A 23 -7.78 -4.40 13.32
C TYR A 23 -7.00 -3.17 12.83
N LEU A 24 -7.53 -2.40 11.90
CA LEU A 24 -6.96 -1.13 11.49
C LEU A 24 -7.87 0.03 11.91
N ALA A 25 -7.26 1.16 12.26
CA ALA A 25 -7.93 2.43 12.45
C ALA A 25 -7.33 3.45 11.48
N VAL A 26 -8.16 3.95 10.57
CA VAL A 26 -7.78 5.04 9.67
C VAL A 26 -7.90 6.35 10.43
N ASP A 27 -6.82 7.13 10.47
CA ASP A 27 -6.85 8.48 11.02
C ASP A 27 -7.34 9.46 9.94
N HIS A 28 -8.65 9.72 9.91
CA HIS A 28 -9.25 10.66 8.96
C HIS A 28 -8.71 12.10 9.12
N SER A 29 -8.20 12.46 10.30
CA SER A 29 -7.64 13.80 10.53
C SER A 29 -6.25 13.98 9.89
N SER A 30 -5.58 12.88 9.57
CA SER A 30 -4.28 12.89 8.88
C SER A 30 -4.39 13.02 7.35
N HIS A 31 -5.60 12.97 6.79
CA HIS A 31 -5.79 13.05 5.35
C HIS A 31 -5.29 14.40 4.82
N ARG A 32 -4.37 14.34 3.86
CA ARG A 32 -3.92 15.50 3.10
C ARG A 32 -3.73 15.15 1.64
N VAL A 33 -3.83 16.18 0.80
CA VAL A 33 -3.57 16.07 -0.63
C VAL A 33 -2.33 16.88 -0.96
N THR A 34 -1.36 16.24 -1.61
CA THR A 34 -0.14 16.87 -2.12
C THR A 34 -0.16 16.82 -3.64
N GLU A 35 0.33 17.89 -4.28
CA GLU A 35 0.44 17.96 -5.74
C GLU A 35 1.90 17.83 -6.15
N GLU A 36 2.18 16.88 -7.04
CA GLU A 36 3.48 16.70 -7.66
C GLU A 36 3.40 16.98 -9.15
N PHE A 37 4.38 17.70 -9.68
CA PHE A 37 4.45 18.00 -11.11
C PHE A 37 5.52 17.16 -11.77
N GLY A 38 5.15 16.38 -12.77
CA GLY A 38 6.07 15.59 -13.58
C GLY A 38 5.82 15.81 -15.07
N TYR A 39 6.87 15.86 -15.86
CA TYR A 39 6.72 15.81 -17.32
C TYR A 39 6.70 14.36 -17.78
N SER A 40 5.75 14.00 -18.64
CA SER A 40 5.72 12.67 -19.26
C SER A 40 7.04 12.42 -19.98
N ARG A 41 7.58 11.20 -19.83
CA ARG A 41 8.79 10.77 -20.55
C ARG A 41 8.53 10.56 -22.05
N SER A 42 7.28 10.52 -22.48
CA SER A 42 6.89 10.38 -23.89
C SER A 42 6.67 11.74 -24.56
N PHE A 43 6.98 11.85 -25.86
CA PHE A 43 6.71 13.05 -26.66
C PHE A 43 5.20 13.31 -26.77
N PRO A 44 4.70 14.56 -26.62
CA PRO A 44 5.41 15.84 -26.58
C PRO A 44 5.85 16.31 -25.18
N GLY A 45 5.95 15.42 -24.18
CA GLY A 45 6.37 15.80 -22.84
C GLY A 45 5.28 16.58 -22.11
N LEU A 46 4.05 16.04 -22.09
CA LEU A 46 2.92 16.67 -21.41
C LEU A 46 3.23 16.83 -19.92
N LYS A 47 2.99 18.05 -19.40
CA LYS A 47 3.05 18.32 -17.96
C LYS A 47 1.87 17.63 -17.29
N THR A 48 2.17 16.67 -16.44
CA THR A 48 1.20 15.93 -15.63
C THR A 48 1.28 16.44 -14.20
N THR A 49 0.12 16.80 -13.64
CA THR A 49 -0.01 17.03 -12.21
C THR A 49 -0.54 15.73 -11.59
N TYR A 50 0.19 15.21 -10.62
CA TYR A 50 -0.19 14.06 -9.81
C TYR A 50 -0.74 14.58 -8.48
N CYS A 51 -1.98 14.21 -8.17
CA CYS A 51 -2.56 14.45 -6.85
C CYS A 51 -2.35 13.21 -5.99
N VAL A 52 -1.51 13.33 -4.96
CA VAL A 52 -1.21 12.25 -4.01
C VAL A 52 -2.09 12.45 -2.78
N ASN A 53 -2.82 11.40 -2.39
CA ASN A 53 -3.61 11.39 -1.16
C ASN A 53 -2.79 10.65 -0.10
N GLU A 54 -2.45 11.35 0.97
CA GLU A 54 -1.71 10.79 2.09
C GLU A 54 -2.65 10.63 3.28
N VAL A 55 -2.56 9.48 3.96
CA VAL A 55 -3.36 9.13 5.12
C VAL A 55 -2.57 8.18 6.02
N SER A 56 -2.75 8.31 7.32
CA SER A 56 -2.17 7.44 8.33
C SER A 56 -3.16 6.35 8.74
N VAL A 57 -2.66 5.12 8.84
CA VAL A 57 -3.43 3.96 9.29
C VAL A 57 -2.70 3.33 10.47
N HIS A 58 -3.41 3.12 11.57
CA HIS A 58 -2.88 2.57 12.80
C HIS A 58 -3.30 1.12 12.96
N VAL A 59 -2.36 0.28 13.37
CA VAL A 59 -2.64 -1.11 13.76
C VAL A 59 -3.18 -1.11 15.19
N LEU A 60 -4.39 -1.63 15.36
CA LEU A 60 -4.99 -1.84 16.68
C LEU A 60 -4.32 -3.05 17.35
N SER A 61 -3.85 -2.85 18.59
CA SER A 61 -3.12 -3.86 19.35
C SER A 61 -3.91 -5.16 19.48
N GLN A 62 -3.30 -6.27 19.06
CA GLN A 62 -3.79 -7.63 19.24
C GLN A 62 -2.66 -8.48 19.84
N PRO A 63 -2.93 -9.31 20.86
CA PRO A 63 -1.93 -10.19 21.47
C PRO A 63 -1.57 -11.43 20.63
N SER A 64 -2.14 -11.59 19.43
CA SER A 64 -1.92 -12.76 18.57
C SER A 64 -1.21 -12.37 17.28
N GLY A 65 -0.34 -13.25 16.77
CA GLY A 65 0.53 -13.06 15.59
C GLY A 65 -0.18 -12.84 14.25
N GLN A 66 -1.40 -12.30 14.26
CA GLN A 66 -2.17 -11.86 13.10
C GLN A 66 -1.35 -11.01 12.14
N TRP A 67 -0.38 -10.23 12.63
CA TRP A 67 0.40 -9.32 11.79
C TRP A 67 1.77 -9.85 11.35
N GLN A 68 2.12 -11.09 11.70
CA GLN A 68 3.43 -11.65 11.34
C GLN A 68 3.63 -11.75 9.83
N PHE A 69 2.55 -11.91 9.05
CA PHE A 69 2.64 -12.01 7.59
C PHE A 69 3.00 -10.69 6.90
N ILE A 70 2.81 -9.55 7.58
CA ILE A 70 3.36 -8.25 7.16
C ILE A 70 4.58 -7.85 8.02
N GLY A 71 5.13 -8.78 8.79
CA GLY A 71 6.35 -8.56 9.56
C GLY A 71 6.19 -7.84 10.89
N LEU A 72 4.97 -7.54 11.35
CA LEU A 72 4.76 -6.86 12.63
C LEU A 72 4.63 -7.86 13.80
N PRO A 73 5.05 -7.48 15.03
CA PRO A 73 5.59 -6.17 15.41
C PRO A 73 7.11 -6.03 15.20
N ALA A 74 7.81 -7.08 14.78
CA ALA A 74 9.26 -7.09 14.67
C ALA A 74 9.81 -6.19 13.54
N GLY A 75 8.95 -5.71 12.64
CA GLY A 75 9.36 -4.99 11.43
C GLY A 75 10.20 -5.86 10.50
N THR A 76 9.84 -7.13 10.36
CA THR A 76 10.54 -8.06 9.46
C THR A 76 10.08 -7.88 8.03
N ASP A 77 11.01 -7.79 7.08
CA ASP A 77 10.70 -7.73 5.66
C ASP A 77 9.85 -8.93 5.23
N PHE A 78 8.95 -8.70 4.28
CA PHE A 78 8.04 -9.73 3.82
C PHE A 78 7.87 -9.68 2.30
N THR A 79 7.46 -10.82 1.75
CA THR A 79 7.22 -10.99 0.32
C THR A 79 5.91 -11.72 0.15
N PHE A 80 5.10 -11.30 -0.80
CA PHE A 80 3.96 -12.10 -1.24
C PHE A 80 3.85 -12.09 -2.75
N ALA A 81 3.26 -13.17 -3.27
CA ALA A 81 2.99 -13.35 -4.68
C ALA A 81 1.47 -13.29 -4.91
N ARG A 82 1.06 -12.60 -5.97
CA ARG A 82 -0.33 -12.59 -6.45
C ARG A 82 -0.37 -12.86 -7.94
N ARG A 83 -1.51 -13.33 -8.43
CA ARG A 83 -1.76 -13.41 -9.87
C ARG A 83 -2.43 -12.13 -10.32
N GLU A 84 -1.89 -11.51 -11.36
CA GLU A 84 -2.51 -10.36 -12.01
C GLU A 84 -2.89 -10.73 -13.45
N ALA A 85 -4.08 -10.29 -13.86
CA ALA A 85 -4.51 -10.41 -15.25
C ALA A 85 -3.74 -9.38 -16.08
N LEU A 86 -2.99 -9.85 -17.09
CA LEU A 86 -2.38 -8.96 -18.07
C LEU A 86 -3.45 -8.43 -19.03
N LYS A 87 -3.17 -7.27 -19.66
CA LYS A 87 -4.02 -6.76 -20.74
C LYS A 87 -3.86 -7.67 -21.98
N GLY A 88 -4.69 -8.70 -22.08
CA GLY A 88 -4.72 -9.66 -23.19
C GLY A 88 -5.62 -10.87 -22.88
N PRO A 89 -5.97 -11.70 -23.87
CA PRO A 89 -6.73 -12.92 -23.62
C PRO A 89 -5.87 -13.93 -22.83
N ASP A 90 -6.42 -14.39 -21.70
CA ASP A 90 -5.95 -15.54 -20.89
C ASP A 90 -4.46 -15.59 -20.53
N THR A 91 -3.89 -14.45 -20.13
CA THR A 91 -2.53 -14.42 -19.57
C THR A 91 -2.56 -13.87 -18.14
N GLU A 92 -2.61 -14.78 -17.17
CA GLU A 92 -2.28 -14.46 -15.78
C GLU A 92 -0.75 -14.48 -15.61
N ASP A 93 -0.21 -13.46 -14.95
CA ASP A 93 1.20 -13.44 -14.55
C ASP A 93 1.33 -13.41 -13.03
N VAL A 94 2.45 -13.92 -12.52
CA VAL A 94 2.74 -13.92 -11.08
C VAL A 94 3.54 -12.67 -10.73
N VAL A 95 2.91 -11.75 -10.00
CA VAL A 95 3.55 -10.55 -9.48
C VAL A 95 4.04 -10.83 -8.06
N ILE A 96 5.36 -10.75 -7.89
CA ILE A 96 6.01 -10.85 -6.58
C ILE A 96 6.29 -9.43 -6.08
N THR A 97 5.77 -9.08 -4.91
CA THR A 97 6.04 -7.79 -4.27
C THR A 97 6.81 -8.02 -2.98
N HIS A 98 7.95 -7.33 -2.86
CA HIS A 98 8.80 -7.34 -1.68
C HIS A 98 8.66 -6.01 -0.94
N TRP A 99 8.45 -6.08 0.37
CA TRP A 99 8.33 -4.92 1.24
C TRP A 99 9.42 -4.94 2.30
N CYS A 100 10.09 -3.81 2.44
CA CYS A 100 11.10 -3.58 3.47
C CYS A 100 10.57 -2.57 4.49
N TRP A 101 10.68 -2.90 5.78
CA TRP A 101 10.42 -1.92 6.83
C TRP A 101 11.57 -0.92 6.88
N LYS A 102 11.23 0.35 7.11
CA LYS A 102 12.20 1.39 7.45
C LYS A 102 11.88 1.89 8.83
N PHE A 103 12.80 1.73 9.76
CA PHE A 103 12.65 2.28 11.10
C PHE A 103 12.98 3.78 11.05
N VAL A 104 12.32 4.55 11.92
CA VAL A 104 12.49 6.01 11.94
C VAL A 104 13.95 6.39 12.24
N ASP A 105 14.65 5.55 13.01
CA ASP A 105 16.07 5.73 13.36
C ASP A 105 17.01 5.60 12.14
N ASP A 106 16.54 5.01 11.03
CA ASP A 106 17.32 4.83 9.78
C ASP A 106 17.11 5.99 8.78
N LEU A 107 16.37 7.04 9.15
CA LEU A 107 16.06 8.20 8.30
C LEU A 107 16.92 9.44 8.62
N GLU A 108 17.89 9.32 9.54
CA GLU A 108 18.97 10.31 9.78
C GLU A 108 20.21 10.04 8.91
#